data_AF-A0A8D8SIU2-F1
#
_entry.id   AF-A0A8D8SIU2-F1
#
_cell.length_a   1.000
_cell.length_b   1.000
_cell.length_c   1.000
_cell.angle_alpha   90.00
_cell.angle_beta   90.00
_cell.angle_gamma   90.00
#
_symmetry.space_group_name_H-M   'P 1'
#
loop_
_entity.id
_entity.type
_entity.pdbx_description
1 polymer ?
#
loop_
_entity_poly.entity_id
_entity_poly.type
_entity_poly.pdbx_seq_one_letter_code
_entity_poly.pdbx_strand_id
1 'polypeptide(L)'
;MSETIKIQVEALADLLNTSNKFALSEFSDKLTVFAYQNAEEFVNHESFVNLQYNVLLDLIKSNWFYAPEIDILRGVLRWHNKINSKEYTNTELVSNQTDEGSELVASFSLASLIILKTLLSSVRIKQMTAFGYIEETKTDLFAQYKHILGGNQYFTLITEPRQKYSTVGQNKKRKLSHVKELNDSECPTADEVEVLPKLTQPTPEPMEWEEIVLEEEMEVDQGDDVGGLAEGLSHLKVLYIEIWRPPGAYH
;
A
#
# COMPACT_ATOMS: atom_id res chain seq x y z
N MET A 1 -5.61 25.39 -20.57
CA MET A 1 -4.96 24.98 -19.32
C MET A 1 -5.21 23.51 -18.94
N SER A 2 -6.23 22.82 -19.50
CA SER A 2 -6.50 21.41 -19.20
C SER A 2 -5.49 20.42 -19.80
N GLU A 3 -4.87 20.76 -20.93
CA GLU A 3 -4.04 19.81 -21.70
C GLU A 3 -2.67 19.53 -21.05
N THR A 4 -2.04 20.55 -20.48
CA THR A 4 -0.76 20.40 -19.77
C THR A 4 -0.87 19.58 -18.49
N ILE A 5 -2.02 19.64 -17.80
CA ILE A 5 -2.26 18.86 -16.59
C ILE A 5 -2.41 17.37 -16.93
N LYS A 6 -3.12 17.04 -18.01
CA LYS A 6 -3.30 15.65 -18.47
C LYS A 6 -1.99 14.93 -18.72
N ILE A 7 -1.07 15.57 -19.47
CA ILE A 7 0.25 15.00 -19.78
C ILE A 7 1.06 14.72 -18.51
N GLN A 8 0.90 15.56 -17.47
CA GLN A 8 1.58 15.36 -16.19
C GLN A 8 0.99 14.20 -15.39
N VAL A 9 -0.32 14.01 -15.42
CA VAL A 9 -1.01 12.89 -14.72
C VAL A 9 -0.69 11.54 -15.38
N GLU A 10 -0.53 11.50 -16.70
CA GLU A 10 -0.12 10.29 -17.43
C GLU A 10 1.22 9.74 -16.94
N ALA A 11 2.25 10.60 -16.89
CA ALA A 11 3.59 10.21 -16.46
C ALA A 11 3.73 10.02 -14.93
N LEU A 12 2.75 10.48 -14.14
CA LEU A 12 2.86 10.52 -12.68
C LEU A 12 3.07 9.16 -12.04
N ALA A 13 2.35 8.12 -12.49
CA ALA A 13 2.47 6.78 -11.93
C ALA A 13 3.87 6.20 -12.17
N ASP A 14 4.40 6.36 -13.38
CA ASP A 14 5.74 5.87 -13.72
C ASP A 14 6.84 6.62 -12.97
N LEU A 15 6.68 7.94 -12.82
CA LEU A 15 7.61 8.76 -12.03
C LEU A 15 7.60 8.40 -10.55
N LEU A 16 6.43 8.16 -9.94
CA LEU A 16 6.31 7.73 -8.55
C LEU A 16 6.94 6.35 -8.33
N ASN A 17 6.67 5.40 -9.23
CA ASN A 17 7.28 4.07 -9.18
C ASN A 17 8.81 4.16 -9.31
N THR A 18 9.29 4.99 -10.23
CA THR A 18 10.72 5.21 -10.48
C THR A 18 11.38 5.86 -9.27
N SER A 19 10.80 6.92 -8.71
CA SER A 19 11.36 7.61 -7.54
C SER A 19 11.42 6.68 -6.33
N ASN A 20 10.38 5.87 -6.11
CA ASN A 20 10.36 4.88 -5.05
C ASN A 20 11.41 3.78 -5.27
N LYS A 21 11.50 3.23 -6.49
CA LYS A 21 12.49 2.18 -6.84
C LYS A 21 13.93 2.63 -6.64
N PHE A 22 14.25 3.88 -6.90
CA PHE A 22 15.59 4.45 -6.75
C PHE A 22 15.79 5.22 -5.43
N ALA A 23 14.86 5.10 -4.48
CA ALA A 23 14.91 5.76 -3.16
C ALA A 23 15.16 7.29 -3.23
N LEU A 24 14.60 7.96 -4.25
CA LEU A 24 14.71 9.40 -4.45
C LEU A 24 13.68 10.14 -3.59
N SER A 25 13.86 10.11 -2.27
CA SER A 25 12.87 10.59 -1.27
C SER A 25 12.37 12.01 -1.54
N GLU A 26 13.26 13.00 -1.73
CA GLU A 26 12.85 14.38 -2.00
C GLU A 26 12.02 14.55 -3.28
N PHE A 27 12.31 13.74 -4.30
CA PHE A 27 11.56 13.75 -5.55
C PHE A 27 10.21 13.06 -5.37
N SER A 28 10.20 11.92 -4.67
CA SER A 28 9.00 11.19 -4.30
C SER A 28 8.03 12.08 -3.50
N ASP A 29 8.52 12.88 -2.56
CA ASP A 29 7.71 13.80 -1.75
C ASP A 29 7.03 14.85 -2.63
N LYS A 30 7.76 15.44 -3.59
CA LYS A 30 7.21 16.44 -4.52
C LYS A 30 6.16 15.82 -5.44
N LEU A 31 6.41 14.63 -5.97
CA LEU A 31 5.45 13.89 -6.79
C LEU A 31 4.20 13.48 -6.01
N THR A 32 4.38 13.08 -4.75
CA THR A 32 3.28 12.72 -3.85
C THR A 32 2.40 13.93 -3.54
N VAL A 33 3.00 15.10 -3.29
CA VAL A 33 2.26 16.36 -3.14
C VAL A 33 1.48 16.69 -4.42
N PHE A 34 2.08 16.50 -5.60
CA PHE A 34 1.39 16.70 -6.87
C PHE A 34 0.24 15.70 -7.05
N ALA A 35 0.42 14.43 -6.66
CA ALA A 35 -0.63 13.43 -6.66
C ALA A 35 -1.79 13.82 -5.75
N TYR A 36 -1.52 14.35 -4.55
CA TYR A 36 -2.57 14.83 -3.63
C TYR A 36 -3.36 16.01 -4.19
N GLN A 37 -2.70 16.92 -4.91
CA GLN A 37 -3.37 18.06 -5.54
C GLN A 37 -4.29 17.64 -6.69
N ASN A 38 -3.98 16.53 -7.35
CA ASN A 38 -4.69 16.05 -8.54
C ASN A 38 -5.35 14.67 -8.31
N ALA A 39 -5.63 14.30 -7.05
CA ALA A 39 -6.02 12.93 -6.70
C ALA A 39 -7.32 12.47 -7.41
N GLU A 40 -8.29 13.35 -7.58
CA GLU A 40 -9.56 13.07 -8.27
C GLU A 40 -9.37 12.78 -9.78
N GLU A 41 -8.52 13.54 -10.47
CA GLU A 41 -8.18 13.25 -11.87
C GLU A 41 -7.30 12.01 -11.98
N PHE A 42 -6.30 11.90 -11.10
CA PHE A 42 -5.32 10.84 -11.12
C PHE A 42 -5.95 9.46 -10.87
N VAL A 43 -6.84 9.30 -9.89
CA VAL A 43 -7.49 8.02 -9.58
C VAL A 43 -8.35 7.49 -10.72
N ASN A 44 -8.90 8.42 -11.52
CA ASN A 44 -9.73 8.10 -12.66
C ASN A 44 -8.91 7.81 -13.92
N HIS A 45 -7.68 8.34 -14.00
CA HIS A 45 -6.76 8.17 -15.12
C HIS A 45 -6.30 6.72 -15.32
N GLU A 46 -5.99 6.34 -16.57
CA GLU A 46 -5.53 4.99 -16.93
C GLU A 46 -4.13 4.65 -16.40
N SER A 47 -3.30 5.65 -16.14
CA SER A 47 -1.97 5.44 -15.55
C SER A 47 -2.05 5.00 -14.09
N PHE A 48 -3.16 5.24 -13.38
CA PHE A 48 -3.32 4.83 -11.98
C PHE A 48 -3.11 3.32 -11.78
N VAL A 49 -3.56 2.50 -12.73
CA VAL A 49 -3.41 1.04 -12.66
C VAL A 49 -1.97 0.57 -12.91
N ASN A 50 -1.02 1.48 -13.19
CA ASN A 50 0.41 1.18 -13.33
C ASN A 50 1.19 1.35 -12.03
N LEU A 51 0.59 1.88 -10.95
CA LEU A 51 1.27 2.06 -9.67
C LEU A 51 1.79 0.74 -9.09
N GLN A 52 2.95 0.78 -8.44
CA GLN A 52 3.42 -0.33 -7.60
C GLN A 52 2.56 -0.44 -6.34
N TYR A 53 2.44 -1.65 -5.80
CA TYR A 53 1.60 -1.94 -4.63
C TYR A 53 1.89 -1.01 -3.43
N ASN A 54 3.16 -0.87 -3.07
CA ASN A 54 3.57 -0.06 -1.93
C ASN A 54 3.25 1.43 -2.13
N VAL A 55 3.50 1.97 -3.33
CA VAL A 55 3.16 3.36 -3.67
C VAL A 55 1.65 3.59 -3.60
N LEU A 56 0.86 2.66 -4.17
CA LEU A 56 -0.59 2.72 -4.13
C LEU A 56 -1.12 2.67 -2.69
N LEU A 57 -0.58 1.76 -1.87
CA LEU A 57 -0.95 1.61 -0.47
C LEU A 57 -0.67 2.89 0.32
N ASP A 58 0.50 3.49 0.14
CA ASP A 58 0.90 4.73 0.83
C ASP A 58 -0.03 5.90 0.46
N LEU A 59 -0.36 6.04 -0.84
CA LEU A 59 -1.32 7.04 -1.30
C LEU A 59 -2.70 6.83 -0.68
N ILE A 60 -3.24 5.62 -0.68
CA ILE A 60 -4.58 5.32 -0.16
C ILE A 60 -4.62 5.41 1.38
N LYS A 61 -3.53 5.11 2.08
CA LYS A 61 -3.46 5.32 3.54
C LYS A 61 -3.47 6.81 3.91
N SER A 62 -2.90 7.66 3.06
CA SER A 62 -2.76 9.09 3.33
C SER A 62 -4.09 9.82 3.45
N ASN A 63 -4.24 10.61 4.52
CA ASN A 63 -5.38 11.52 4.72
C ASN A 63 -5.49 12.61 3.64
N TRP A 64 -4.40 12.87 2.89
CA TRP A 64 -4.31 13.95 1.92
C TRP A 64 -4.70 13.55 0.49
N PHE A 65 -4.82 12.25 0.21
CA PHE A 65 -5.21 11.74 -1.11
C PHE A 65 -6.72 11.84 -1.31
N TYR A 66 -7.22 13.06 -1.45
CA TYR A 66 -8.65 13.36 -1.49
C TYR A 66 -9.25 13.13 -2.88
N ALA A 67 -10.12 12.13 -2.99
CA ALA A 67 -11.06 11.92 -4.08
C ALA A 67 -12.36 11.32 -3.49
N PRO A 68 -13.49 11.32 -4.21
CA PRO A 68 -14.66 10.55 -3.79
C PRO A 68 -14.25 9.10 -3.47
N GLU A 69 -14.58 8.59 -2.28
CA GLU A 69 -14.11 7.26 -1.86
C GLU A 69 -14.53 6.17 -2.83
N ILE A 70 -15.68 6.33 -3.49
CA ILE A 70 -16.16 5.42 -4.52
C ILE A 70 -15.21 5.34 -5.73
N ASP A 71 -14.58 6.45 -6.11
CA ASP A 71 -13.61 6.48 -7.19
C ASP A 71 -12.28 5.86 -6.76
N ILE A 72 -11.88 6.03 -5.50
CA ILE A 72 -10.73 5.32 -4.92
C ILE A 72 -10.97 3.81 -4.93
N LEU A 73 -12.14 3.36 -4.49
CA LEU A 73 -12.53 1.95 -4.54
C LEU A 73 -12.48 1.43 -5.98
N ARG A 74 -13.10 2.13 -6.92
CA ARG A 74 -13.07 1.75 -8.34
C ARG A 74 -11.64 1.68 -8.87
N GLY A 75 -10.78 2.65 -8.53
CA GLY A 75 -9.36 2.68 -8.87
C GLY A 75 -8.61 1.44 -8.39
N VAL A 76 -8.79 1.08 -7.11
CA VAL A 76 -8.18 -0.12 -6.49
C VAL A 76 -8.64 -1.41 -7.19
N LEU A 77 -9.94 -1.55 -7.43
CA LEU A 77 -10.48 -2.74 -8.09
C LEU A 77 -9.98 -2.85 -9.54
N ARG A 78 -9.87 -1.74 -10.27
CA ARG A 78 -9.27 -1.71 -11.62
C ARG A 78 -7.79 -2.10 -11.59
N TRP A 79 -7.04 -1.58 -10.62
CA TRP A 79 -5.62 -1.90 -10.43
C TRP A 79 -5.43 -3.40 -10.17
N HIS A 80 -6.21 -3.97 -9.25
CA HIS A 80 -6.14 -5.38 -8.91
C HIS A 80 -6.55 -6.28 -10.10
N ASN A 81 -7.64 -5.91 -10.80
CA ASN A 81 -8.09 -6.65 -11.98
C ASN A 81 -7.01 -6.70 -13.07
N LYS A 82 -6.26 -5.61 -13.27
CA LYS A 82 -5.14 -5.57 -14.23
C LYS A 82 -4.00 -6.50 -13.84
N ILE A 83 -3.69 -6.63 -12.56
CA ILE A 83 -2.63 -7.51 -12.08
C ILE A 83 -3.03 -8.97 -12.31
N ASN A 84 -4.24 -9.34 -11.91
CA ASN A 84 -4.74 -10.71 -12.10
C ASN A 84 -4.88 -11.06 -13.58
N SER A 85 -5.26 -10.11 -14.44
CA SER A 85 -5.36 -10.36 -15.88
C SER A 85 -4.01 -10.71 -16.54
N LYS A 86 -2.89 -10.17 -16.05
CA LYS A 86 -1.55 -10.45 -16.59
C LYS A 86 -1.03 -11.83 -16.23
N GLU A 87 -1.46 -12.40 -15.10
CA GLU A 87 -1.00 -13.72 -14.65
C GLU A 87 -1.51 -14.83 -15.57
N TYR A 88 -2.71 -14.68 -16.16
CA TYR A 88 -3.28 -15.69 -17.05
C TYR A 88 -2.58 -15.78 -18.41
N THR A 89 -2.09 -14.67 -18.98
CA THR A 89 -1.47 -14.69 -20.32
C THR A 89 -0.10 -15.37 -20.36
N ASN A 90 0.62 -15.43 -19.24
CA ASN A 90 1.91 -16.12 -19.18
C ASN A 90 1.77 -17.62 -18.90
N THR A 91 0.63 -18.05 -18.36
CA THR A 91 0.41 -19.43 -17.92
C THR A 91 -0.07 -20.35 -19.04
N GLU A 92 -0.67 -19.80 -20.12
CA GLU A 92 -1.07 -20.58 -21.31
C GLU A 92 0.12 -21.24 -22.05
N LEU A 93 1.36 -20.85 -21.75
CA LEU A 93 2.56 -21.47 -22.33
C LEU A 93 3.13 -22.64 -21.50
N VAL A 94 2.54 -22.97 -20.34
CA VAL A 94 3.08 -23.97 -19.40
C VAL A 94 2.08 -25.11 -19.12
N SER A 95 1.00 -25.27 -19.88
CA SER A 95 -0.05 -26.28 -19.63
C SER A 95 0.31 -27.72 -20.04
N ASN A 96 1.59 -28.09 -20.03
CA ASN A 96 2.04 -29.46 -20.30
C ASN A 96 3.03 -29.88 -19.21
N GLN A 97 2.56 -30.18 -17.98
CA GLN A 97 3.02 -31.29 -17.12
C GLN A 97 2.67 -31.10 -15.62
N THR A 98 2.17 -32.19 -15.03
CA THR A 98 2.19 -32.60 -13.60
C THR A 98 1.31 -31.91 -12.56
N ASP A 99 0.75 -32.72 -11.63
CA ASP A 99 -0.13 -32.35 -10.51
C ASP A 99 0.45 -31.30 -9.54
N GLU A 100 1.77 -31.07 -9.54
CA GLU A 100 2.43 -30.04 -8.72
C GLU A 100 2.03 -28.60 -9.11
N GLY A 101 1.50 -28.39 -10.33
CA GLY A 101 1.06 -27.07 -10.79
C GLY A 101 -0.17 -26.52 -10.05
N SER A 102 -0.99 -27.38 -9.45
CA SER A 102 -2.22 -26.97 -8.74
C SER A 102 -1.92 -26.19 -7.45
N GLU A 103 -0.87 -26.56 -6.72
CA GLU A 103 -0.55 -25.93 -5.43
C GLU A 103 0.03 -24.52 -5.61
N LEU A 104 0.85 -24.31 -6.63
CA LEU A 104 1.40 -22.99 -6.97
C LEU A 104 0.31 -22.01 -7.38
N VAL A 105 -0.65 -22.43 -8.20
CA VAL A 105 -1.76 -21.55 -8.62
C VAL A 105 -2.60 -21.10 -7.43
N ALA A 106 -2.80 -21.97 -6.45
CA ALA A 106 -3.53 -21.63 -5.22
C ALA A 106 -2.78 -20.58 -4.37
N SER A 107 -1.45 -20.68 -4.25
CA SER A 107 -0.67 -19.74 -3.44
C SER A 107 -0.63 -18.33 -4.05
N PHE A 108 -0.54 -18.21 -5.38
CA PHE A 108 -0.64 -16.91 -6.07
C PHE A 108 -2.01 -16.25 -5.87
N SER A 109 -3.09 -17.03 -6.00
CA SER A 109 -4.45 -16.55 -5.75
C SER A 109 -4.64 -16.02 -4.33
N LEU A 110 -4.07 -16.73 -3.33
CA LEU A 110 -4.13 -16.32 -1.93
C LEU A 110 -3.34 -15.02 -1.67
N ALA A 111 -2.13 -14.90 -2.22
CA ALA A 111 -1.32 -13.70 -2.09
C ALA A 111 -2.00 -12.47 -2.72
N SER A 112 -2.54 -12.62 -3.94
CA SER A 112 -3.31 -11.58 -4.63
C SER A 112 -4.53 -11.13 -3.79
N LEU A 113 -5.24 -12.09 -3.20
CA LEU A 113 -6.37 -11.80 -2.31
C LEU A 113 -5.96 -11.03 -1.04
N ILE A 114 -4.83 -11.37 -0.43
CA ILE A 114 -4.29 -10.66 0.75
C ILE A 114 -3.95 -9.21 0.39
N ILE A 115 -3.31 -9.00 -0.76
CA ILE A 115 -2.97 -7.66 -1.27
C ILE A 115 -4.25 -6.83 -1.43
N LEU A 116 -5.28 -7.36 -2.08
CA LEU A 116 -6.54 -6.66 -2.25
C LEU A 116 -7.20 -6.32 -0.92
N LYS A 117 -7.29 -7.28 0.01
CA LYS A 117 -7.86 -7.05 1.35
C LYS A 117 -7.13 -5.93 2.08
N THR A 118 -5.81 -5.85 1.94
CA THR A 118 -4.99 -4.80 2.56
C THR A 118 -5.25 -3.41 1.95
N LEU A 119 -5.46 -3.34 0.64
CA LEU A 119 -5.85 -2.07 -0.01
C LEU A 119 -7.27 -1.67 0.38
N LEU A 120 -8.22 -2.60 0.38
CA LEU A 120 -9.62 -2.35 0.75
C LEU A 120 -9.76 -1.91 2.21
N SER A 121 -8.95 -2.46 3.12
CA SER A 121 -8.90 -2.03 4.52
C SER A 121 -8.34 -0.62 4.72
N SER A 122 -7.85 0.04 3.66
CA SER A 122 -7.43 1.44 3.64
C SER A 122 -8.44 2.37 2.95
N VAL A 123 -9.47 1.82 2.29
CA VAL A 123 -10.55 2.58 1.62
C VAL A 123 -11.70 2.86 2.58
N ARG A 124 -12.15 4.12 2.68
CA ARG A 124 -13.10 4.55 3.73
C ARG A 124 -14.53 4.33 3.30
N ILE A 125 -14.95 3.07 3.23
CA ILE A 125 -16.26 2.68 2.70
C ILE A 125 -17.43 3.35 3.46
N LYS A 126 -17.26 3.62 4.77
CA LYS A 126 -18.24 4.35 5.59
C LYS A 126 -18.48 5.81 5.15
N GLN A 127 -17.56 6.39 4.39
CA GLN A 127 -17.66 7.75 3.85
C GLN A 127 -18.28 7.77 2.44
N MET A 128 -18.61 6.61 1.87
CA MET A 128 -19.33 6.52 0.60
C MET A 128 -20.82 6.79 0.81
N THR A 129 -21.47 7.38 -0.18
CA THR A 129 -22.94 7.45 -0.17
C THR A 129 -23.51 6.05 -0.44
N ALA A 130 -24.58 5.68 0.27
CA ALA A 130 -25.25 4.41 0.05
C ALA A 130 -25.69 4.24 -1.42
N PHE A 131 -26.18 5.31 -2.04
CA PHE A 131 -26.57 5.31 -3.44
C PHE A 131 -25.40 5.06 -4.39
N GLY A 132 -24.26 5.76 -4.18
CA GLY A 132 -23.08 5.54 -5.00
C GLY A 132 -22.55 4.12 -4.89
N TYR A 133 -22.55 3.54 -3.69
CA TYR A 133 -22.17 2.14 -3.49
C TYR A 133 -23.13 1.18 -4.19
N ILE A 134 -24.45 1.35 -4.03
CA ILE A 134 -25.45 0.51 -4.68
C ILE A 134 -25.36 0.57 -6.20
N GLU A 135 -25.12 1.76 -6.76
CA GLU A 135 -24.95 1.92 -8.21
C GLU A 135 -23.74 1.14 -8.71
N GLU A 136 -22.60 1.25 -8.03
CA GLU A 136 -21.40 0.51 -8.39
C GLU A 136 -21.55 -1.00 -8.29
N THR A 137 -22.33 -1.53 -7.33
CA THR A 137 -22.56 -2.99 -7.20
C THR A 137 -23.24 -3.62 -8.43
N LYS A 138 -23.80 -2.81 -9.33
CA LYS A 138 -24.39 -3.27 -10.59
C LYS A 138 -23.39 -3.43 -11.72
N THR A 139 -22.17 -2.92 -11.55
CA THR A 139 -21.11 -3.01 -12.57
C THR A 139 -20.46 -4.39 -12.56
N ASP A 140 -19.97 -4.83 -13.72
CA ASP A 140 -19.28 -6.13 -13.87
C ASP A 140 -18.04 -6.23 -12.99
N LEU A 141 -17.33 -5.11 -12.80
CA LEU A 141 -16.16 -5.04 -11.93
C LEU A 141 -16.55 -5.42 -10.50
N PHE A 142 -17.60 -4.81 -9.94
CA PHE A 142 -18.05 -5.14 -8.58
C PHE A 142 -18.62 -6.54 -8.47
N ALA A 143 -19.28 -7.04 -9.51
CA ALA A 143 -19.80 -8.41 -9.53
C ALA A 143 -18.68 -9.45 -9.30
N GLN A 144 -17.49 -9.23 -9.87
CA GLN A 144 -16.32 -10.09 -9.66
C GLN A 144 -15.84 -10.08 -8.20
N TYR A 145 -15.88 -8.92 -7.55
CA TYR A 145 -15.41 -8.74 -6.16
C TYR A 145 -16.52 -8.88 -5.11
N LYS A 146 -17.74 -9.26 -5.49
CA LYS A 146 -18.91 -9.28 -4.61
C LYS A 146 -18.70 -10.12 -3.34
N HIS A 147 -18.03 -11.27 -3.46
CA HIS A 147 -17.76 -12.16 -2.33
C HIS A 147 -16.80 -11.54 -1.30
N ILE A 148 -15.89 -10.66 -1.73
CA ILE A 148 -14.95 -9.94 -0.86
C ILE A 148 -15.64 -8.72 -0.25
N LEU A 149 -16.31 -7.92 -1.09
CA LEU A 149 -16.99 -6.70 -0.68
C LEU A 149 -18.24 -6.94 0.16
N GLY A 150 -18.85 -8.13 0.09
CA GLY A 150 -19.96 -8.53 0.95
C GLY A 150 -19.55 -8.83 2.40
N GLY A 151 -18.26 -9.05 2.66
CA GLY A 151 -17.73 -9.28 3.99
C GLY A 151 -17.52 -7.98 4.75
N ASN A 152 -18.32 -7.73 5.79
CA ASN A 152 -18.21 -6.52 6.63
C ASN A 152 -16.84 -6.35 7.33
N GLN A 153 -16.08 -7.43 7.43
CA GLN A 153 -14.80 -7.48 8.15
C GLN A 153 -13.65 -6.70 7.49
N TYR A 154 -13.80 -6.29 6.23
CA TYR A 154 -12.74 -5.60 5.48
C TYR A 154 -12.92 -4.09 5.41
N PHE A 155 -13.95 -3.55 6.05
CA PHE A 155 -14.20 -2.11 6.04
C PHE A 155 -13.35 -1.40 7.09
N THR A 156 -12.66 -0.33 6.66
CA THR A 156 -11.82 0.51 7.52
C THR A 156 -12.52 0.86 8.84
N LEU A 157 -11.77 0.76 9.93
CA LEU A 157 -12.14 1.40 11.20
C LEU A 157 -11.98 2.93 11.13
N ILE A 158 -11.20 3.43 10.16
CA ILE A 158 -10.99 4.86 9.92
C ILE A 158 -12.31 5.48 9.48
N THR A 159 -12.87 6.33 10.33
CA THR A 159 -14.11 7.07 10.08
C THR A 159 -13.85 8.52 9.68
N GLU A 160 -12.62 9.02 9.78
CA GLU A 160 -12.31 10.41 9.46
C GLU A 160 -12.38 10.65 7.94
N PRO A 161 -12.98 11.74 7.47
CA PRO A 161 -12.96 12.10 6.05
C PRO A 161 -11.56 12.50 5.60
N ARG A 162 -11.24 12.24 4.34
CA ARG A 162 -10.00 12.74 3.74
C ARG A 162 -10.03 14.27 3.65
N GLN A 163 -8.85 14.88 3.71
CA GLN A 163 -8.69 16.33 3.63
C GLN A 163 -8.12 16.70 2.26
N LYS A 164 -8.77 17.64 1.58
CA LYS A 164 -8.20 18.25 0.37
C LYS A 164 -6.84 18.84 0.72
N TYR A 165 -5.82 18.44 -0.02
CA TYR A 165 -4.50 19.01 0.15
C TYR A 165 -4.52 20.49 -0.24
N SER A 166 -4.17 21.36 0.70
CA SER A 166 -4.08 22.80 0.50
C SER A 166 -2.67 23.29 0.80
N THR A 167 -2.01 23.85 -0.22
CA THR A 167 -0.66 24.44 -0.10
C THR A 167 -0.61 25.63 0.85
N VAL A 168 -1.75 26.29 1.10
CA VAL A 168 -1.86 27.48 1.94
C VAL A 168 -1.51 27.20 3.40
N GLY A 169 -1.77 25.98 3.89
CA GLY A 169 -1.51 25.61 5.29
C GLY A 169 -0.04 25.31 5.62
N GLN A 170 0.71 24.75 4.67
CA GLN A 170 2.08 24.27 4.94
C GLN A 170 3.11 25.40 5.03
N ASN A 171 2.94 26.46 4.23
CA ASN A 171 3.82 27.63 4.27
C ASN A 171 3.77 28.37 5.62
N LYS A 172 2.66 28.25 6.36
CA LYS A 172 2.49 28.87 7.68
C LYS A 172 3.31 28.16 8.76
N LYS A 173 3.49 26.83 8.67
CA LYS A 173 4.32 26.06 9.61
C LYS A 173 5.82 26.28 9.37
N ARG A 174 6.28 26.32 8.11
CA ARG A 174 7.70 26.60 7.80
C ARG A 174 8.15 28.02 8.20
N LYS A 175 7.25 29.01 8.09
CA LYS A 175 7.54 30.36 8.59
C LYS A 175 7.64 30.45 10.11
N LEU A 176 6.93 29.60 10.85
CA LEU A 176 6.96 29.64 12.32
C LEU A 176 8.21 28.97 12.91
N SER A 177 8.78 27.98 12.24
CA SER A 177 10.06 27.37 12.65
C SER A 177 11.26 28.27 12.37
N HIS A 178 11.25 29.01 11.25
CA HIS A 178 12.38 29.88 10.89
C HIS A 178 12.44 31.19 11.70
N VAL A 179 11.32 31.64 12.27
CA VAL A 179 11.30 32.84 13.13
C VAL A 179 11.80 32.54 14.56
N LYS A 180 11.87 31.27 14.98
CA LYS A 180 12.41 30.90 16.30
C LYS A 180 13.94 30.80 16.36
N GLU A 181 14.64 30.66 15.24
CA GLU A 181 16.11 30.55 15.22
C GLU A 181 16.84 31.90 15.12
N LEU A 182 16.13 33.01 14.95
CA LEU A 182 16.75 34.34 14.78
C LEU A 182 16.75 35.20 16.04
N ASN A 183 16.33 34.68 17.20
CA ASN A 183 16.26 35.46 18.45
C ASN A 183 17.26 35.07 19.56
N ASP A 184 18.17 34.12 19.33
CA ASP A 184 19.16 33.70 20.35
C ASP A 184 20.61 34.01 19.94
N SER A 185 20.85 35.21 19.39
CA SER A 185 22.21 35.73 19.15
C SER A 185 22.55 36.84 20.16
N GLU A 186 22.63 36.45 21.44
CA GLU A 186 23.48 37.16 22.40
C GLU A 186 24.82 36.40 22.49
N CYS A 187 25.89 37.04 22.04
CA CYS A 187 27.25 36.53 22.15
C CYS A 187 27.64 36.35 23.64
N PRO A 188 28.03 35.14 24.08
CA PRO A 188 28.84 35.01 25.28
C PRO A 188 30.27 35.39 24.94
N THR A 189 30.83 36.30 25.74
CA THR A 189 32.24 36.65 25.80
C THR A 189 33.11 35.41 25.98
N ALA A 190 34.18 35.37 25.19
CA ALA A 190 35.22 34.37 25.22
C ALA A 190 35.89 34.29 26.59
N ASP A 191 35.78 33.14 27.23
CA ASP A 191 36.85 32.48 27.98
C ASP A 191 36.39 31.04 28.26
N GLU A 192 37.36 30.13 28.40
CA GLU A 192 37.19 28.70 28.71
C GLU A 192 37.02 27.76 27.50
N VAL A 193 38.16 27.39 26.91
CA VAL A 193 38.28 26.27 25.97
C VAL A 193 38.22 24.97 26.77
N GLU A 194 37.01 24.48 27.04
CA GLU A 194 36.80 23.12 27.50
C GLU A 194 36.88 22.15 26.30
N VAL A 195 37.77 21.17 26.41
CA VAL A 195 37.99 20.13 25.41
C VAL A 195 36.76 19.22 25.36
N LEU A 196 35.87 19.49 24.42
CA LEU A 196 34.70 18.65 24.14
C LEU A 196 35.14 17.21 23.78
N PRO A 197 34.55 16.18 24.41
CA PRO A 197 34.82 14.80 24.05
C PRO A 197 34.27 14.54 22.63
N LYS A 198 35.09 13.87 21.80
CA LYS A 198 34.72 13.40 20.46
C LYS A 198 33.37 12.68 20.52
N LEU A 199 32.35 13.24 19.87
CA LEU A 199 31.13 12.50 19.56
C LEU A 199 31.50 11.37 18.59
N THR A 200 31.57 10.16 19.12
CA THR A 200 31.57 8.94 18.33
C THR A 200 30.23 8.89 17.60
N GLN A 201 30.27 8.90 16.26
CA GLN A 201 29.05 8.68 15.47
C GLN A 201 28.45 7.32 15.86
N PRO A 202 27.12 7.23 16.00
CA PRO A 202 26.48 5.97 16.32
C PRO A 202 26.82 4.97 15.20
N THR A 203 27.49 3.90 15.59
CA THR A 203 27.71 2.74 14.73
C THR A 203 26.33 2.27 14.23
N PRO A 204 26.13 2.11 12.92
CA PRO A 204 24.86 1.62 12.41
C PRO A 204 24.58 0.27 13.06
N GLU A 205 23.44 0.16 13.73
CA GLU A 205 23.01 -1.08 14.37
C GLU A 205 22.94 -2.18 13.30
N PRO A 206 23.46 -3.38 13.59
CA PRO A 206 23.37 -4.49 12.67
C PRO A 206 21.91 -4.79 12.37
N MET A 207 21.63 -5.03 11.09
CA MET A 207 20.32 -5.37 10.57
C MET A 207 19.76 -6.60 11.29
N GLU A 208 18.72 -6.39 12.11
CA GLU A 208 18.00 -7.48 12.76
C GLU A 208 16.89 -7.97 11.82
N TRP A 209 16.91 -9.27 11.52
CA TRP A 209 15.88 -9.94 10.74
C TRP A 209 14.81 -10.45 11.72
N GLU A 210 13.58 -9.94 11.62
CA GLU A 210 12.44 -10.52 12.32
C GLU A 210 11.84 -11.65 11.47
N GLU A 211 11.93 -12.87 11.97
CA GLU A 211 11.32 -14.06 11.37
C GLU A 211 9.83 -14.12 11.79
N ILE A 212 8.92 -13.93 10.84
CA ILE A 212 7.48 -14.08 11.07
C ILE A 212 7.06 -15.46 10.54
N VAL A 213 6.90 -16.42 11.45
CA VAL A 213 6.38 -17.75 11.15
C VAL A 213 4.85 -17.70 11.25
N LEU A 214 4.15 -17.88 10.13
CA LEU A 214 2.70 -18.07 10.11
C LEU A 214 2.41 -19.57 10.07
N GLU A 215 1.94 -20.11 11.20
CA GLU A 215 1.46 -21.49 11.31
C GLU A 215 -0.02 -21.52 10.91
N GLU A 216 -0.33 -22.13 9.77
CA GLU A 216 -1.71 -22.37 9.34
C GLU A 216 -2.10 -23.81 9.71
N GLU A 217 -2.92 -23.96 10.74
CA GLU A 217 -3.51 -25.26 11.11
C GLU A 217 -4.63 -25.60 10.13
N MET A 218 -4.35 -26.51 9.19
CA MET A 218 -5.37 -27.10 8.33
C MET A 218 -6.16 -28.14 9.14
N GLU A 219 -7.37 -27.80 9.58
CA GLU A 219 -8.33 -28.79 10.08
C GLU A 219 -8.78 -29.68 8.91
N VAL A 220 -8.25 -30.90 8.88
CA VAL A 220 -8.72 -31.95 7.96
C VAL A 220 -10.04 -32.47 8.53
N ASP A 221 -11.15 -32.13 7.89
CA ASP A 221 -12.48 -32.69 8.19
C ASP A 221 -12.47 -34.18 7.83
N GLN A 222 -12.18 -35.03 8.84
CA GLN A 222 -12.21 -36.47 8.70
C GLN A 222 -13.66 -36.93 8.68
N GLY A 223 -14.21 -37.09 7.47
CA GLY A 223 -15.44 -37.81 7.26
C GLY A 223 -15.31 -39.24 7.77
N ASP A 224 -16.12 -39.58 8.78
CA ASP A 224 -16.26 -40.92 9.33
C ASP A 224 -16.76 -41.90 8.26
N ASP A 225 -15.87 -42.57 7.54
CA ASP A 225 -16.16 -43.94 7.14
C ASP A 225 -14.94 -44.78 6.74
N VAL A 226 -14.90 -45.98 7.33
CA VAL A 226 -14.17 -47.21 6.97
C VAL A 226 -12.64 -47.27 7.13
N GLY A 227 -12.23 -47.70 8.34
CA GLY A 227 -11.35 -48.86 8.55
C GLY A 227 -10.16 -49.05 7.61
N GLY A 228 -9.08 -48.32 7.87
CA GLY A 228 -7.77 -48.61 7.28
C GLY A 228 -6.66 -47.98 8.11
N LEU A 229 -5.79 -48.81 8.71
CA LEU A 229 -4.54 -48.40 9.33
C LEU A 229 -3.68 -47.65 8.30
N ALA A 230 -3.61 -46.33 8.41
CA ALA A 230 -2.60 -45.54 7.73
C ALA A 230 -2.10 -44.45 8.68
N GLU A 231 -0.80 -44.50 8.98
CA GLU A 231 -0.05 -43.49 9.71
C GLU A 231 -0.14 -42.15 8.96
N GLY A 232 -1.00 -41.25 9.45
CA GLY A 232 -1.14 -39.90 8.93
C GLY A 232 -0.03 -38.99 9.42
N LEU A 233 1.05 -38.88 8.64
CA LEU A 233 2.07 -37.84 8.78
C LEU A 233 1.44 -36.47 8.48
N SER A 234 1.11 -35.71 9.52
CA SER A 234 0.74 -34.30 9.43
C SER A 234 1.94 -33.52 8.90
N HIS A 235 1.94 -33.20 7.60
CA HIS A 235 2.92 -32.28 7.03
C HIS A 235 2.54 -30.85 7.45
N LEU A 236 3.14 -30.36 8.53
CA LEU A 236 3.25 -28.93 8.78
C LEU A 236 4.05 -28.32 7.62
N LYS A 237 3.42 -27.47 6.80
CA LYS A 237 4.12 -26.64 5.82
C LYS A 237 4.23 -25.23 6.39
N VAL A 238 5.47 -24.82 6.69
CA VAL A 238 5.81 -23.45 7.08
C VAL A 238 5.93 -22.62 5.79
N LEU A 239 5.09 -21.58 5.67
CA LEU A 239 5.13 -20.65 4.54
C LEU A 239 6.03 -19.47 4.89
N TYR A 240 7.15 -19.35 4.18
CA TYR A 240 8.10 -18.23 4.33
C TYR A 240 7.64 -17.06 3.46
N ILE A 241 7.24 -15.95 4.08
CA ILE A 241 6.94 -14.69 3.38
C ILE A 241 7.99 -13.66 3.81
N GLU A 242 8.92 -13.34 2.90
CA GLU A 242 9.91 -12.27 3.11
C GLU A 242 9.23 -10.91 2.95
N ILE A 243 8.88 -10.25 4.06
CA ILE A 243 8.33 -8.89 4.05
C ILE A 243 9.46 -7.91 4.39
N TRP A 244 9.90 -7.14 3.39
CA TRP A 244 10.85 -6.06 3.59
C TRP A 244 10.21 -4.93 4.42
N ARG A 245 10.75 -4.65 5.61
CA ARG A 245 10.44 -3.42 6.35
C ARG A 245 11.72 -2.57 6.48
N PRO A 246 11.67 -1.28 6.14
CA PRO A 246 12.77 -0.39 6.45
C PRO A 246 12.85 -0.18 7.98
N PRO A 247 14.07 -0.11 8.55
CA PRO A 247 14.25 0.20 9.97
C PRO A 247 13.68 1.59 10.28
N GLY A 248 12.82 1.68 11.30
CA GLY A 248 12.20 2.93 11.77
C GLY A 248 10.69 3.07 11.54
N ALA A 249 10.00 2.05 11.04
CA ALA A 249 8.55 2.10 10.78
C ALA A 249 7.65 1.84 12.02
N TYR A 250 8.19 1.89 13.24
CA TYR A 250 7.41 1.74 14.47
C TYR A 250 6.91 3.11 14.96
N HIS A 251 5.70 3.49 14.54
CA HIS A 251 4.85 4.47 15.24
C HIS A 251 3.38 4.10 15.08
#